data_AF-A0A538T4N6-F1
#
_entry.id   AF-A0A538T4N6-F1
#
_cell.length_a   1.000
_cell.length_b   1.000
_cell.length_c   1.000
_cell.angle_alpha   90.00
_cell.angle_beta   90.00
_cell.angle_gamma   90.00
#
_symmetry.space_group_name_H-M   'P 1'
#
loop_
_entity.id
_entity.type
_entity.pdbx_description
1 polymer ?
#
loop_
_entity_poly.entity_id
_entity_poly.type
_entity_poly.pdbx_seq_one_letter_code
_entity_poly.pdbx_strand_id
1 'polypeptide(L)'
;MSWLKKSKEGLKTPQRKRELPDGLWTKCEDCGEILYHKELERNLWTCTKCSYHFRISARTYLKILLDEGSFVERFSEVVSTDPLKFRDTKRYSDRLRKAREETSLSEAILMGEGTIEGRPLVIGVMDFSFLGGSLASASGERIARGILLALETRRPLVLLSSSGGARMFEGILSLMQMAKTNALLARLSDAGVPYISIMTHPTTGGVTASFASVGDVILAEPRALIGFAGPRVIKQTINQELPEGFQRSEFLLAKGMVDRIVHRNELRRTLAWLLHFFAAAALLPQKPRRRAGETLARFRAVGGPVASTPPPPPAPEVQLKPFESESTPSVNGAPGVESPEGPARPPAETPGETSGTTPGGSAAFPADREIPIRE
;
A
#
# COMPACT_ATOMS: atom_id res chain seq x y z
N MET A 1 64.90 51.12 -10.16
CA MET A 1 64.96 49.64 -10.20
C MET A 1 64.47 49.13 -8.84
N SER A 2 63.19 48.89 -8.59
CA SER A 2 62.50 47.64 -8.93
C SER A 2 61.00 47.82 -8.64
N TRP A 3 60.28 48.38 -9.61
CA TRP A 3 58.82 48.39 -9.69
C TRP A 3 58.38 47.05 -10.28
N LEU A 4 58.20 46.02 -9.44
CA LEU A 4 57.34 44.83 -9.65
C LEU A 4 57.63 43.78 -8.55
N LYS A 5 56.94 43.86 -7.42
CA LYS A 5 56.62 42.67 -6.62
C LYS A 5 55.11 42.63 -6.48
N LYS A 6 54.47 41.88 -7.38
CA LYS A 6 53.04 41.56 -7.35
C LYS A 6 52.69 40.96 -5.98
N SER A 7 51.84 41.64 -5.23
CA SER A 7 51.15 41.06 -4.08
C SER A 7 50.24 39.93 -4.59
N LYS A 8 50.56 38.68 -4.19
CA LYS A 8 49.66 37.54 -4.34
C LYS A 8 48.69 37.50 -3.16
N GLU A 9 47.89 38.55 -3.02
CA GLU A 9 46.71 38.48 -2.16
C GLU A 9 45.48 38.52 -3.06
N GLY A 10 45.10 37.33 -3.54
CA GLY A 10 43.79 37.14 -4.14
C GLY A 10 42.73 37.47 -3.09
N LEU A 11 41.76 38.32 -3.46
CA LEU A 11 40.56 38.58 -2.69
C LEU A 11 39.90 37.24 -2.31
N LYS A 12 40.06 36.81 -1.06
CA LYS A 12 39.34 35.67 -0.51
C LYS A 12 37.89 36.08 -0.32
N THR A 13 37.08 35.97 -1.36
CA THR A 13 35.62 35.99 -1.20
C THR A 13 35.27 34.82 -0.28
N PRO A 14 34.62 35.04 0.87
CA PRO A 14 34.15 33.92 1.68
C PRO A 14 33.07 33.23 0.85
N GLN A 15 33.42 32.13 0.19
CA GLN A 15 32.43 31.19 -0.30
C GLN A 15 31.75 30.60 0.93
N ARG A 16 30.73 31.31 1.39
CA ARG A 16 29.72 30.75 2.28
C ARG A 16 29.13 29.61 1.48
N LYS A 17 29.59 28.39 1.76
CA LYS A 17 29.02 27.16 1.23
C LYS A 17 27.55 27.24 1.59
N ARG A 18 26.71 27.63 0.61
CA ARG A 18 25.26 27.57 0.76
C ARG A 18 24.98 26.09 0.95
N GLU A 19 24.75 25.69 2.18
CA GLU A 19 24.15 24.40 2.49
C GLU A 19 22.81 24.39 1.74
N LEU A 20 22.81 23.69 0.60
CA LEU A 20 21.61 23.47 -0.19
C LEU A 20 20.65 22.70 0.73
N PRO A 21 19.40 23.16 0.91
CA PRO A 21 18.45 22.43 1.73
C PRO A 21 18.27 21.00 1.21
N ASP A 22 18.56 20.01 2.04
CA ASP A 22 18.24 18.62 1.74
C ASP A 22 16.73 18.48 1.48
N GLY A 23 16.33 17.69 0.47
CA GLY A 23 14.92 17.39 0.17
C GLY A 23 14.23 18.27 -0.88
N LEU A 24 14.96 19.08 -1.65
CA LEU A 24 14.38 19.88 -2.76
C LEU A 24 14.02 19.05 -4.01
N TRP A 25 14.65 17.89 -4.18
CA TRP A 25 14.53 17.05 -5.38
C TRP A 25 14.19 15.62 -5.01
N THR A 26 13.31 14.99 -5.80
CA THR A 26 12.88 13.60 -5.63
C THR A 26 13.03 12.85 -6.94
N LYS A 27 13.69 11.69 -6.89
CA LYS A 27 13.83 10.80 -8.04
C LYS A 27 12.55 9.96 -8.20
N CYS A 28 12.00 9.89 -9.41
CA CYS A 28 10.88 9.00 -9.72
C CYS A 28 11.32 7.53 -9.66
N GLU A 29 10.61 6.72 -8.88
CA GLU A 29 10.87 5.28 -8.72
C GLU A 29 10.59 4.48 -10.01
N ASP A 30 9.80 5.04 -10.93
CA ASP A 30 9.36 4.40 -12.16
C ASP A 30 10.23 4.78 -13.37
N CYS A 31 10.32 6.08 -13.71
CA CYS A 31 11.07 6.54 -14.89
C CYS A 31 12.47 7.10 -14.59
N GLY A 32 12.85 7.23 -13.31
CA GLY A 32 14.16 7.73 -12.90
C GLY A 32 14.38 9.24 -13.01
N GLU A 33 13.39 10.00 -13.48
CA GLU A 33 13.45 11.47 -13.60
C GLU A 33 13.66 12.16 -12.24
N ILE A 34 14.46 13.23 -12.20
CA ILE A 34 14.69 14.01 -10.98
C ILE A 34 13.74 15.21 -11.00
N LEU A 35 12.82 15.24 -10.04
CA LEU A 35 11.72 16.20 -10.01
C LEU A 35 11.87 17.17 -8.85
N TYR A 36 11.56 18.44 -9.09
CA TYR A 36 11.57 19.45 -8.04
C TYR A 36 10.32 19.35 -7.17
N HIS A 37 10.47 19.43 -5.84
CA HIS A 37 9.37 19.21 -4.89
C HIS A 37 8.17 20.14 -5.12
N LYS A 38 8.40 21.43 -5.45
CA LYS A 38 7.31 22.37 -5.74
C LYS A 38 6.54 22.02 -7.01
N GLU A 39 7.21 21.43 -7.99
CA GLU A 39 6.54 20.96 -9.22
C GLU A 39 5.72 19.71 -8.94
N LEU A 40 6.26 18.78 -8.14
CA LEU A 40 5.49 17.63 -7.65
C LEU A 40 4.25 18.09 -6.89
N GLU A 41 4.38 19.00 -5.94
CA GLU A 41 3.26 19.51 -5.16
C GLU A 41 2.18 20.15 -6.04
N ARG A 42 2.57 20.99 -7.02
CA ARG A 42 1.65 21.56 -8.02
C ARG A 42 0.97 20.50 -8.87
N ASN A 43 1.68 19.42 -9.20
CA ASN A 43 1.15 18.28 -9.94
C ASN A 43 0.56 17.20 -9.01
N LEU A 44 0.18 17.57 -7.78
CA LEU A 44 -0.48 16.70 -6.80
C LEU A 44 0.30 15.41 -6.50
N TRP A 45 1.62 15.50 -6.47
CA TRP A 45 2.54 14.39 -6.24
C TRP A 45 2.40 13.26 -7.26
N THR A 46 2.20 13.66 -8.52
CA THR A 46 2.29 12.78 -9.68
C THR A 46 3.49 13.19 -10.54
N CYS A 47 4.22 12.22 -11.08
CA CYS A 47 5.37 12.50 -11.95
C CYS A 47 4.91 13.24 -13.21
N THR A 48 5.54 14.36 -13.52
CA THR A 48 5.22 15.17 -14.71
C THR A 48 5.59 14.49 -16.03
N LYS A 49 6.44 13.46 -15.99
CA LYS A 49 6.92 12.73 -17.19
C LYS A 49 6.17 11.43 -17.45
N CYS A 50 5.97 10.60 -16.42
CA CYS A 50 5.36 9.27 -16.58
C CYS A 50 4.07 9.07 -15.78
N SER A 51 3.53 10.12 -15.14
CA SER A 51 2.32 10.03 -14.30
C SER A 51 2.41 8.96 -13.20
N TYR A 52 3.60 8.72 -12.65
CA TYR A 52 3.77 7.88 -11.47
C TYR A 52 3.18 8.57 -10.25
N HIS A 53 2.31 7.86 -9.54
CA HIS A 53 1.69 8.34 -8.32
C HIS A 53 2.61 8.09 -7.13
N PHE A 54 3.19 9.17 -6.58
CA PHE A 54 4.01 9.05 -5.37
C PHE A 54 3.12 8.79 -4.16
N ARG A 55 3.67 8.06 -3.18
CA ARG A 55 3.06 7.95 -1.86
C ARG A 55 3.13 9.31 -1.17
N ILE A 56 2.01 9.71 -0.57
CA ILE A 56 1.88 10.97 0.15
C ILE A 56 1.18 10.74 1.48
N SER A 57 1.37 11.68 2.41
CA SER A 57 0.75 11.59 3.72
C SER A 57 -0.77 11.69 3.66
N ALA A 58 -1.45 11.16 4.67
CA ALA A 58 -2.89 11.30 4.81
C ALA A 58 -3.33 12.78 4.89
N ARG A 59 -2.54 13.63 5.55
CA ARG A 59 -2.78 15.08 5.60
C ARG A 59 -2.68 15.72 4.21
N THR A 60 -1.75 15.27 3.37
CA THR A 60 -1.62 15.75 1.98
C THR A 60 -2.86 15.36 1.17
N TYR A 61 -3.34 14.12 1.28
CA TYR A 61 -4.59 13.72 0.62
C TYR A 61 -5.79 14.56 1.07
N LEU A 62 -5.94 14.80 2.37
CA LEU A 62 -7.02 15.65 2.89
C LEU A 62 -6.98 17.05 2.29
N LYS A 63 -5.79 17.66 2.15
CA LYS A 63 -5.62 18.97 1.47
C LYS A 63 -5.96 18.93 -0.03
N ILE A 64 -5.70 17.81 -0.71
CA ILE A 64 -6.00 17.66 -2.14
C ILE A 64 -7.51 17.50 -2.37
N LEU A 65 -8.19 16.77 -1.48
CA LEU A 65 -9.58 16.36 -1.69
C LEU A 65 -10.59 17.35 -1.13
N LEU A 66 -10.38 17.83 0.09
CA LEU A 66 -11.36 18.63 0.81
C LEU A 66 -11.27 20.11 0.50
N ASP A 67 -12.35 20.84 0.77
CA ASP A 67 -12.36 22.29 0.73
C ASP A 67 -11.45 22.86 1.82
N GLU A 68 -10.80 23.99 1.54
CA GLU A 68 -9.85 24.61 2.44
C GLU A 68 -10.50 24.93 3.80
N GLY A 69 -9.82 24.52 4.89
CA GLY A 69 -10.30 24.73 6.26
C GLY A 69 -11.51 23.90 6.69
N SER A 70 -12.04 23.01 5.83
CA SER A 70 -13.25 22.24 6.16
C SER A 70 -13.01 21.00 7.04
N PHE A 71 -11.78 20.49 7.08
CA PHE A 71 -11.48 19.24 7.77
C PHE A 71 -11.52 19.39 9.30
N VAL A 72 -12.36 18.59 9.95
CA VAL A 72 -12.42 18.46 11.40
C VAL A 72 -12.06 17.03 11.77
N GLU A 73 -10.85 16.85 12.31
CA GLU A 73 -10.37 15.54 12.77
C GLU A 73 -11.24 15.02 13.93
N ARG A 74 -11.54 13.72 13.90
CA ARG A 74 -12.34 13.03 14.92
C ARG A 74 -11.65 11.76 15.36
N PHE A 75 -11.90 11.36 16.61
CA PHE A 75 -11.41 10.11 17.19
C PHE A 75 -9.88 10.03 17.33
N SER A 76 -9.20 11.18 17.35
CA SER A 76 -7.75 11.27 17.53
C SER A 76 -7.30 10.78 18.90
N GLU A 77 -8.21 10.76 19.88
CA GLU A 77 -8.00 10.20 21.21
C GLU A 77 -7.86 8.67 21.23
N VAL A 78 -8.35 7.97 20.20
CA VAL A 78 -8.26 6.50 20.10
C VAL A 78 -6.88 6.13 19.56
N VAL A 79 -6.01 5.57 20.40
CA VAL A 79 -4.61 5.25 20.03
C VAL A 79 -4.26 3.80 20.28
N SER A 80 -3.35 3.23 19.48
CA SER A 80 -2.87 1.87 19.70
C SER A 80 -2.09 1.75 21.01
N THR A 81 -2.34 0.64 21.71
CA THR A 81 -1.60 0.18 22.88
C THR A 81 -0.90 -1.14 22.53
N ASP A 82 -0.18 -1.74 23.48
CA ASP A 82 0.47 -3.05 23.31
C ASP A 82 -0.25 -4.11 24.16
N PRO A 83 -1.45 -4.59 23.74
CA PRO A 83 -2.26 -5.50 24.54
C PRO A 83 -1.61 -6.88 24.70
N LEU A 84 -0.77 -7.29 23.74
CA LEU A 84 -0.10 -8.60 23.75
C LEU A 84 1.30 -8.54 24.34
N LYS A 85 1.80 -7.35 24.75
CA LYS A 85 3.19 -7.12 25.16
C LYS A 85 4.18 -7.67 24.12
N PHE A 86 3.85 -7.46 22.84
CA PHE A 86 4.52 -8.12 21.73
C PHE A 86 5.97 -7.65 21.59
N ARG A 87 6.87 -8.61 21.37
CA ARG A 87 8.29 -8.35 21.16
C ARG A 87 8.84 -9.28 20.09
N ASP A 88 9.43 -8.67 19.07
CA ASP A 88 10.35 -9.34 18.14
C ASP A 88 11.78 -8.81 18.38
N THR A 89 12.48 -8.41 17.31
CA THR A 89 13.72 -7.63 17.42
C THR A 89 13.53 -6.30 18.18
N LYS A 90 12.32 -5.75 18.20
CA LYS A 90 11.94 -4.54 18.95
C LYS A 90 10.61 -4.76 19.68
N ARG A 91 10.37 -4.02 20.77
CA ARG A 91 9.06 -4.04 21.43
C ARG A 91 8.04 -3.30 20.55
N TYR A 92 6.79 -3.75 20.53
CA TYR A 92 5.75 -3.06 19.77
C TYR A 92 5.52 -1.63 20.26
N SER A 93 5.56 -1.40 21.57
CA SER A 93 5.49 -0.06 22.16
C SER A 93 6.57 0.91 21.63
N ASP A 94 7.79 0.42 21.39
CA ASP A 94 8.87 1.24 20.81
C ASP A 94 8.61 1.55 19.33
N ARG A 95 8.04 0.60 18.59
CA ARG A 95 7.63 0.81 17.19
C ARG A 95 6.52 1.86 17.10
N LEU A 96 5.54 1.82 18.01
CA LEU A 96 4.48 2.83 18.11
C LEU A 96 5.04 4.21 18.43
N ARG A 97 5.92 4.32 19.43
CA ARG A 97 6.58 5.60 19.78
C ARG A 97 7.32 6.18 18.58
N LYS A 98 8.16 5.36 17.95
CA LYS A 98 8.93 5.77 16.76
C LYS A 98 8.03 6.20 15.60
N ALA A 99 6.97 5.44 15.30
CA ALA A 99 6.03 5.79 14.23
C ALA A 99 5.33 7.13 14.49
N ARG A 100 4.93 7.40 15.74
CA ARG A 100 4.33 8.69 16.14
C ARG A 100 5.31 9.85 15.98
N GLU A 101 6.57 9.66 16.37
CA GLU A 101 7.63 10.66 16.22
C GLU A 101 7.92 10.97 14.75
N GLU A 102 8.08 9.95 13.90
CA GLU A 102 8.43 10.13 12.49
C GLU A 102 7.29 10.72 11.65
N THR A 103 6.03 10.40 11.97
CA THR A 103 4.87 10.78 11.15
C THR A 103 4.08 11.95 11.74
N SER A 104 4.26 12.26 13.02
CA SER A 104 3.39 13.17 13.77
C SER A 104 1.90 12.75 13.73
N LEU A 105 1.62 11.47 13.52
CA LEU A 105 0.29 10.87 13.56
C LEU A 105 0.11 10.07 14.84
N SER A 106 -1.11 10.04 15.36
CA SER A 106 -1.46 9.23 16.53
C SER A 106 -1.77 7.76 16.17
N GLU A 107 -2.15 7.49 14.92
CA GLU A 107 -2.43 6.18 14.35
C GLU A 107 -2.33 6.22 12.80
N ALA A 108 -2.33 5.04 12.15
CA ALA A 108 -2.28 4.86 10.70
C ALA A 108 -3.49 5.34 9.90
N ILE A 109 -4.49 5.95 10.53
CA ILE A 109 -5.63 6.54 9.83
C ILE A 109 -6.06 7.84 10.51
N LEU A 110 -6.27 8.85 9.67
CA LEU A 110 -6.97 10.08 10.03
C LEU A 110 -8.45 9.91 9.67
N MET A 111 -9.32 10.10 10.65
CA MET A 111 -10.77 10.10 10.47
C MET A 111 -11.31 11.49 10.79
N GLY A 112 -12.36 11.91 10.09
CA GLY A 112 -12.97 13.19 10.37
C GLY A 112 -14.14 13.50 9.46
N GLU A 113 -14.59 14.74 9.56
CA GLU A 113 -15.61 15.33 8.70
C GLU A 113 -14.96 16.40 7.82
N GLY A 114 -15.54 16.65 6.66
CA GLY A 114 -15.10 17.73 5.78
C GLY A 114 -16.12 18.01 4.71
N THR A 115 -15.78 18.90 3.78
CA THR A 115 -16.61 19.18 2.62
C THR A 115 -15.83 19.03 1.32
N ILE A 116 -16.52 18.64 0.25
CA ILE A 116 -16.03 18.74 -1.13
C ILE A 116 -17.07 19.54 -1.91
N GLU A 117 -16.68 20.72 -2.42
CA GLU A 117 -17.58 21.65 -3.09
C GLU A 117 -18.81 21.99 -2.23
N GLY A 118 -18.59 22.21 -0.93
CA GLY A 118 -19.60 22.51 0.07
C GLY A 118 -20.47 21.32 0.50
N ARG A 119 -20.26 20.12 -0.06
CA ARG A 119 -21.02 18.91 0.29
C ARG A 119 -20.39 18.20 1.49
N PRO A 120 -21.09 18.01 2.61
CA PRO A 120 -20.53 17.37 3.78
C PRO A 120 -20.35 15.86 3.57
N LEU A 121 -19.24 15.32 4.06
CA LEU A 121 -18.94 13.90 4.09
C LEU A 121 -18.19 13.52 5.36
N VAL A 122 -18.20 12.23 5.68
CA VAL A 122 -17.24 11.62 6.60
C VAL A 122 -16.12 11.01 5.77
N ILE A 123 -14.88 11.27 6.15
CA ILE A 123 -13.72 10.80 5.40
C ILE A 123 -12.68 10.15 6.32
N GLY A 124 -12.10 9.06 5.83
CA GLY A 124 -10.97 8.37 6.42
C GLY A 124 -9.83 8.24 5.43
N VAL A 125 -8.61 8.58 5.84
CA VAL A 125 -7.43 8.48 4.99
C VAL A 125 -6.33 7.74 5.74
N MET A 126 -5.97 6.57 5.25
CA MET A 126 -4.88 5.77 5.80
C MET A 126 -3.53 6.35 5.40
N ASP A 127 -2.54 6.23 6.28
CA ASP A 127 -1.16 6.65 6.03
C ASP A 127 -0.20 5.46 6.11
N PHE A 128 0.39 5.12 4.96
CA PHE A 128 1.34 4.02 4.87
C PHE A 128 2.62 4.25 5.69
N SER A 129 3.00 5.51 5.94
CA SER A 129 4.20 5.81 6.73
C SER A 129 4.09 5.35 8.18
N PHE A 130 2.87 5.23 8.72
CA PHE A 130 2.64 4.72 10.07
C PHE A 130 2.55 3.18 10.05
N LEU A 131 3.66 2.51 10.35
CA LEU A 131 3.76 1.05 10.43
C LEU A 131 3.15 0.32 9.20
N GLY A 132 3.42 0.84 8.00
CA GLY A 132 2.91 0.27 6.75
C GLY A 132 1.41 0.46 6.54
N GLY A 133 0.79 1.43 7.21
CA GLY A 133 -0.66 1.64 7.17
C GLY A 133 -1.44 0.43 7.69
N SER A 134 -0.83 -0.40 8.54
CA SER A 134 -1.41 -1.70 8.89
C SER A 134 -2.67 -1.55 9.76
N LEU A 135 -3.69 -2.38 9.53
CA LEU A 135 -4.95 -2.35 10.28
C LEU A 135 -4.76 -2.96 11.68
N ALA A 136 -4.82 -2.10 12.69
CA ALA A 136 -4.76 -2.39 14.12
C ALA A 136 -6.10 -2.13 14.82
N SER A 137 -6.20 -2.51 16.10
CA SER A 137 -7.39 -2.28 16.93
C SER A 137 -7.81 -0.81 16.98
N ALA A 138 -6.86 0.11 17.15
CA ALA A 138 -7.17 1.54 17.21
C ALA A 138 -7.62 2.09 15.84
N SER A 139 -6.92 1.75 14.75
CA SER A 139 -7.36 2.15 13.40
C SER A 139 -8.72 1.55 13.05
N GLY A 140 -9.00 0.29 13.42
CA GLY A 140 -10.28 -0.35 13.21
C GLY A 140 -11.40 0.28 14.03
N GLU A 141 -11.12 0.69 15.27
CA GLU A 141 -12.05 1.48 16.09
C GLU A 141 -12.32 2.87 15.50
N ARG A 142 -11.31 3.58 15.00
CA ARG A 142 -11.50 4.88 14.32
C ARG A 142 -12.38 4.73 13.09
N ILE A 143 -12.14 3.72 12.25
CA ILE A 143 -12.99 3.43 11.08
C ILE A 143 -14.40 3.11 11.53
N ALA A 144 -14.57 2.24 12.53
CA ALA A 144 -15.87 1.89 13.08
C ALA A 144 -16.65 3.12 13.58
N ARG A 145 -16.02 4.02 14.35
CA ARG A 145 -16.62 5.27 14.80
C ARG A 145 -16.96 6.22 13.65
N GLY A 146 -16.14 6.29 12.61
CA GLY A 146 -16.47 7.08 11.43
C GLY A 146 -17.63 6.51 10.63
N ILE A 147 -17.75 5.19 10.51
CA ILE A 147 -18.93 4.56 9.90
C ILE A 147 -20.19 4.89 10.73
N LEU A 148 -20.11 4.81 12.05
CA LEU A 148 -21.21 5.19 12.94
C LEU A 148 -21.56 6.68 12.83
N LEU A 149 -20.57 7.56 12.72
CA LEU A 149 -20.78 8.98 12.48
C LEU A 149 -21.47 9.24 11.14
N ALA A 150 -21.05 8.56 10.07
CA ALA A 150 -21.69 8.63 8.75
C ALA A 150 -23.14 8.15 8.81
N LEU A 151 -23.40 7.09 9.57
CA LEU A 151 -24.74 6.55 9.81
C LEU A 151 -25.63 7.54 10.58
N GLU A 152 -25.12 8.12 11.65
CA GLU A 152 -25.82 9.08 12.51
C GLU A 152 -26.15 10.38 11.75
N THR A 153 -25.15 10.95 11.07
CA THR A 153 -25.29 12.21 10.32
C THR A 153 -25.92 12.04 8.94
N ARG A 154 -26.11 10.78 8.51
CA ARG A 154 -26.54 10.40 7.15
C ARG A 154 -25.69 11.03 6.04
N ARG A 155 -24.39 11.18 6.30
CA ARG A 155 -23.41 11.74 5.36
C ARG A 155 -22.70 10.62 4.61
N PRO A 156 -22.39 10.79 3.31
CA PRO A 156 -21.58 9.82 2.58
C PRO A 156 -20.25 9.55 3.29
N LEU A 157 -19.80 8.30 3.25
CA LEU A 157 -18.51 7.87 3.77
C LEU A 157 -17.51 7.71 2.63
N VAL A 158 -16.31 8.25 2.77
CA VAL A 158 -15.19 8.01 1.87
C VAL A 158 -14.03 7.42 2.66
N LEU A 159 -13.52 6.24 2.27
CA LEU A 159 -12.30 5.67 2.85
C LEU A 159 -11.22 5.52 1.81
N LEU A 160 -10.09 6.19 2.01
CA LEU A 160 -8.87 6.04 1.22
C LEU A 160 -7.92 5.08 1.92
N SER A 161 -7.69 3.95 1.26
CA SER A 161 -6.88 2.84 1.75
C SER A 161 -5.46 2.91 1.20
N SER A 162 -4.50 2.78 2.11
CA SER A 162 -3.08 2.58 1.83
C SER A 162 -2.51 1.74 2.96
N SER A 163 -2.32 0.44 2.72
CA SER A 163 -2.01 -0.54 3.77
C SER A 163 -1.25 -1.74 3.24
N GLY A 164 -0.31 -2.23 4.05
CA GLY A 164 0.34 -3.52 3.88
C GLY A 164 -0.47 -4.72 4.40
N GLY A 165 -1.58 -4.50 5.12
CA GLY A 165 -2.42 -5.57 5.69
C GLY A 165 -2.75 -5.39 7.17
N ALA A 166 -3.02 -6.49 7.87
CA ALA A 166 -3.33 -6.46 9.30
C ALA A 166 -2.08 -6.25 10.16
N ARG A 167 -2.20 -5.53 11.27
CA ARG A 167 -1.07 -5.26 12.17
C ARG A 167 -0.74 -6.50 13.01
N MET A 168 0.26 -7.26 12.56
CA MET A 168 0.65 -8.53 13.17
C MET A 168 0.98 -8.44 14.66
N PHE A 169 1.47 -7.28 15.14
CA PHE A 169 1.82 -7.06 16.55
C PHE A 169 0.64 -7.20 17.51
N GLU A 170 -0.60 -7.05 17.01
CA GLU A 170 -1.83 -7.22 17.80
C GLU A 170 -2.57 -8.54 17.47
N GLY A 171 -1.98 -9.37 16.59
CA GLY A 171 -2.47 -10.71 16.27
C GLY A 171 -3.95 -10.75 15.87
N ILE A 172 -4.72 -11.58 16.57
CA ILE A 172 -6.14 -11.79 16.31
C ILE A 172 -6.98 -10.51 16.45
N LEU A 173 -6.56 -9.56 17.28
CA LEU A 173 -7.30 -8.30 17.47
C LEU A 173 -7.33 -7.47 16.18
N SER A 174 -6.22 -7.45 15.43
CA SER A 174 -6.14 -6.84 14.10
C SER A 174 -7.04 -7.54 13.10
N LEU A 175 -7.06 -8.88 13.09
CA LEU A 175 -7.93 -9.65 12.20
C LEU A 175 -9.41 -9.33 12.45
N MET A 176 -9.82 -9.25 13.72
CA MET A 176 -11.20 -8.97 14.09
C MET A 176 -11.67 -7.56 13.68
N GLN A 177 -10.76 -6.62 13.40
CA GLN A 177 -11.16 -5.32 12.86
C GLN A 177 -11.77 -5.43 11.45
N MET A 178 -11.41 -6.44 10.67
CA MET A 178 -12.05 -6.72 9.38
C MET A 178 -13.53 -7.03 9.55
N ALA A 179 -13.85 -7.97 10.45
CA ALA A 179 -15.24 -8.35 10.73
C ALA A 179 -16.04 -7.16 11.30
N LYS A 180 -15.45 -6.42 12.24
CA LYS A 180 -16.07 -5.25 12.87
C LYS A 180 -16.43 -4.16 11.87
N THR A 181 -15.48 -3.77 11.01
CA THR A 181 -15.70 -2.71 10.02
C THR A 181 -16.72 -3.12 8.97
N ASN A 182 -16.64 -4.35 8.45
CA ASN A 182 -17.61 -4.88 7.50
C ASN A 182 -19.03 -4.98 8.08
N ALA A 183 -19.17 -5.41 9.35
CA ALA A 183 -20.49 -5.47 10.00
C ALA A 183 -21.15 -4.08 10.11
N LEU A 184 -20.35 -3.03 10.36
CA LEU A 184 -20.87 -1.66 10.39
C LEU A 184 -21.13 -1.10 8.98
N LEU A 185 -20.31 -1.44 7.99
CA LEU A 185 -20.58 -1.09 6.60
C LEU A 185 -21.84 -1.76 6.06
N ALA A 186 -22.16 -2.99 6.48
CA ALA A 186 -23.44 -3.61 6.17
C ALA A 186 -24.61 -2.79 6.72
N ARG A 187 -24.51 -2.27 7.95
CA ARG A 187 -25.52 -1.37 8.53
C ARG A 187 -25.61 -0.02 7.80
N LEU A 188 -24.47 0.53 7.38
CA LEU A 188 -24.41 1.75 6.58
C LEU A 188 -25.11 1.56 5.23
N SER A 189 -24.81 0.43 4.58
CA SER A 189 -25.48 -0.01 3.36
C SER A 189 -26.96 -0.17 3.60
N ASP A 190 -27.44 -0.93 4.61
CA ASP A 190 -28.87 -1.08 4.91
C ASP A 190 -29.59 0.27 5.09
N ALA A 191 -28.93 1.23 5.72
CA ALA A 191 -29.44 2.58 5.93
C ALA A 191 -29.47 3.44 4.66
N GLY A 192 -28.90 2.98 3.54
CA GLY A 192 -28.85 3.72 2.27
C GLY A 192 -27.90 4.91 2.32
N VAL A 193 -26.87 4.87 3.16
CA VAL A 193 -25.83 5.91 3.21
C VAL A 193 -24.68 5.48 2.28
N PRO A 194 -24.31 6.29 1.27
CA PRO A 194 -23.29 5.91 0.29
C PRO A 194 -21.91 5.71 0.92
N TYR A 195 -21.21 4.68 0.48
CA TYR A 195 -19.81 4.40 0.80
C TYR A 195 -18.94 4.32 -0.45
N ILE A 196 -17.97 5.22 -0.56
CA ILE A 196 -16.98 5.23 -1.65
C ILE A 196 -15.63 4.76 -1.09
N SER A 197 -15.07 3.71 -1.69
CA SER A 197 -13.75 3.20 -1.36
C SER A 197 -12.73 3.67 -2.39
N ILE A 198 -11.57 4.15 -1.95
CA ILE A 198 -10.46 4.55 -2.80
C ILE A 198 -9.24 3.73 -2.43
N MET A 199 -8.76 2.90 -3.35
CA MET A 199 -7.57 2.07 -3.15
C MET A 199 -6.33 2.75 -3.76
N THR A 200 -5.31 2.99 -2.94
CA THR A 200 -4.05 3.59 -3.37
C THR A 200 -2.89 2.62 -3.21
N HIS A 201 -1.72 2.98 -3.73
CA HIS A 201 -0.55 2.11 -3.66
C HIS A 201 0.11 2.13 -2.27
N PRO A 202 0.35 0.96 -1.64
CA PRO A 202 -0.31 -0.33 -1.84
C PRO A 202 -1.59 -0.46 -1.01
N THR A 203 -2.53 -1.32 -1.43
CA THR A 203 -3.67 -1.75 -0.62
C THR A 203 -3.70 -3.27 -0.60
N THR A 204 -3.16 -3.89 0.47
CA THR A 204 -3.01 -5.35 0.55
C THR A 204 -3.59 -5.99 1.81
N GLY A 205 -3.68 -7.32 1.81
CA GLY A 205 -3.98 -8.11 3.00
C GLY A 205 -5.39 -7.92 3.54
N GLY A 206 -5.49 -7.85 4.87
CA GLY A 206 -6.78 -7.74 5.56
C GLY A 206 -7.58 -6.49 5.19
N VAL A 207 -6.93 -5.39 4.81
CA VAL A 207 -7.62 -4.17 4.37
C VAL A 207 -8.34 -4.40 3.04
N THR A 208 -7.64 -4.97 2.04
CA THR A 208 -8.26 -5.35 0.76
C THR A 208 -9.37 -6.36 0.94
N ALA A 209 -9.20 -7.35 1.82
CA ALA A 209 -10.21 -8.36 2.11
C ALA A 209 -11.30 -7.90 3.09
N SER A 210 -11.40 -6.60 3.39
CA SER A 210 -12.45 -6.04 4.24
C SER A 210 -13.04 -4.77 3.63
N PHE A 211 -13.01 -3.65 4.35
CA PHE A 211 -13.72 -2.43 3.99
C PHE A 211 -13.32 -1.91 2.62
N ALA A 212 -12.05 -2.07 2.21
CA ALA A 212 -11.58 -1.50 0.95
C ALA A 212 -12.32 -2.06 -0.29
N SER A 213 -12.79 -3.31 -0.27
CA SER A 213 -13.40 -3.95 -1.46
C SER A 213 -14.93 -4.06 -1.40
N VAL A 214 -15.59 -3.35 -0.49
CA VAL A 214 -17.05 -3.41 -0.29
C VAL A 214 -17.71 -2.03 -0.36
N GLY A 215 -17.10 -1.11 -1.11
CA GLY A 215 -17.70 0.19 -1.45
C GLY A 215 -18.88 0.04 -2.40
N ASP A 216 -19.85 0.97 -2.33
CA ASP A 216 -20.85 1.15 -3.39
C ASP A 216 -20.17 1.57 -4.70
N VAL A 217 -19.06 2.30 -4.59
CA VAL A 217 -18.13 2.62 -5.69
C VAL A 217 -16.70 2.40 -5.21
N ILE A 218 -15.93 1.64 -5.97
CA ILE A 218 -14.53 1.30 -5.73
C ILE A 218 -13.67 1.99 -6.79
N LEU A 219 -12.94 3.00 -6.36
CA LEU A 219 -11.97 3.72 -7.16
C LEU A 219 -10.56 3.21 -6.86
N ALA A 220 -9.68 3.26 -7.86
CA ALA A 220 -8.25 3.03 -7.66
C ALA A 220 -7.40 4.10 -8.34
N GLU A 221 -6.23 4.39 -7.78
CA GLU A 221 -5.22 5.17 -8.50
C GLU A 221 -4.48 4.31 -9.54
N PRO A 222 -4.01 4.89 -10.67
CA PRO A 222 -3.22 4.20 -11.69
C PRO A 222 -2.02 3.43 -11.12
N ARG A 223 -1.79 2.24 -11.67
CA ARG A 223 -0.71 1.30 -11.30
C ARG A 223 -0.65 0.92 -9.82
N ALA A 224 -1.70 1.16 -9.05
CA ALA A 224 -1.72 0.82 -7.63
C ALA A 224 -1.64 -0.70 -7.44
N LEU A 225 -0.73 -1.15 -6.58
CA LEU A 225 -0.67 -2.56 -6.16
C LEU A 225 -1.81 -2.85 -5.18
N ILE A 226 -2.74 -3.71 -5.59
CA ILE A 226 -3.93 -4.09 -4.82
C ILE A 226 -4.08 -5.61 -4.83
N GLY A 227 -4.17 -6.22 -3.65
CA GLY A 227 -4.44 -7.67 -3.59
C GLY A 227 -4.35 -8.27 -2.19
N PHE A 228 -4.94 -9.45 -2.01
CA PHE A 228 -4.98 -10.11 -0.71
C PHE A 228 -3.58 -10.55 -0.25
N ALA A 229 -2.90 -11.39 -1.02
CA ALA A 229 -1.52 -11.81 -0.75
C ALA A 229 -0.54 -10.98 -1.58
N GLY A 230 0.64 -10.70 -1.02
CA GLY A 230 1.68 -9.99 -1.78
C GLY A 230 2.21 -10.84 -2.95
N PRO A 231 2.64 -10.22 -4.06
CA PRO A 231 3.06 -10.94 -5.27
C PRO A 231 4.23 -11.89 -5.00
N ARG A 232 5.14 -11.51 -4.09
CA ARG A 232 6.25 -12.37 -3.64
C ARG A 232 5.77 -13.69 -3.05
N VAL A 233 4.77 -13.65 -2.17
CA VAL A 233 4.23 -14.85 -1.51
C VAL A 233 3.53 -15.76 -2.52
N ILE A 234 2.78 -15.17 -3.45
CA ILE A 234 2.07 -15.92 -4.49
C ILE A 234 3.08 -16.62 -5.40
N LYS A 235 4.09 -15.91 -5.92
CA LYS A 235 5.14 -16.46 -6.78
C LYS A 235 5.86 -17.64 -6.14
N GLN A 236 6.16 -17.56 -4.84
CA GLN A 236 6.78 -18.66 -4.09
C GLN A 236 5.85 -19.87 -3.92
N THR A 237 4.54 -19.64 -3.79
CA THR A 237 3.55 -20.71 -3.57
C THR A 237 3.27 -21.49 -4.85
N ILE A 238 3.11 -20.80 -5.98
CA ILE A 238 2.78 -21.43 -7.27
C ILE A 238 4.02 -21.84 -8.07
N ASN A 239 5.21 -21.37 -7.67
CA ASN A 239 6.50 -21.58 -8.34
C ASN A 239 6.48 -21.25 -9.84
N GLN A 240 5.79 -20.16 -10.20
CA GLN A 240 5.63 -19.66 -11.57
C GLN A 240 5.77 -18.15 -11.60
N GLU A 241 6.13 -17.61 -12.77
CA GLU A 241 6.10 -16.17 -13.00
C GLU A 241 4.67 -15.64 -12.99
N LEU A 242 4.50 -14.45 -12.41
CA LEU A 242 3.20 -13.79 -12.38
C LEU A 242 3.00 -13.03 -13.69
N PRO A 243 1.75 -12.95 -14.21
CA PRO A 243 1.46 -12.16 -15.39
C PRO A 243 1.93 -10.70 -15.25
N GLU A 244 2.26 -10.08 -16.36
CA GLU A 244 2.55 -8.64 -16.38
C GLU A 244 1.35 -7.85 -15.85
N GLY A 245 1.61 -6.84 -15.02
CA GLY A 245 0.55 -6.04 -14.41
C GLY A 245 -0.28 -6.78 -13.35
N PHE A 246 0.09 -8.00 -12.94
CA PHE A 246 -0.62 -8.72 -11.89
C PHE A 246 -0.79 -7.86 -10.63
N GLN A 247 -2.01 -7.84 -10.08
CA GLN A 247 -2.41 -7.01 -8.93
C GLN A 247 -2.32 -5.49 -9.13
N ARG A 248 -2.09 -5.00 -10.35
CA ARG A 248 -2.22 -3.55 -10.63
C ARG A 248 -3.68 -3.17 -10.77
N SER A 249 -3.98 -1.89 -10.53
CA SER A 249 -5.34 -1.34 -10.69
C SER A 249 -5.95 -1.66 -12.05
N GLU A 250 -5.16 -1.65 -13.13
CA GLU A 250 -5.58 -1.99 -14.49
C GLU A 250 -5.99 -3.45 -14.61
N PHE A 251 -5.24 -4.35 -13.96
CA PHE A 251 -5.59 -5.76 -13.88
C PHE A 251 -6.89 -5.97 -13.10
N LEU A 252 -7.07 -5.29 -11.97
CA LEU A 252 -8.29 -5.40 -11.16
C LEU A 252 -9.52 -4.83 -11.87
N LEU A 253 -9.37 -3.72 -12.60
CA LEU A 253 -10.43 -3.15 -13.44
C LEU A 253 -10.87 -4.16 -14.51
N ALA A 254 -9.92 -4.78 -15.21
CA ALA A 254 -10.20 -5.82 -16.21
C ALA A 254 -10.88 -7.07 -15.63
N LYS A 255 -10.74 -7.32 -14.31
CA LYS A 255 -11.40 -8.41 -13.59
C LYS A 255 -12.70 -8.00 -12.88
N GLY A 256 -13.13 -6.74 -13.03
CA GLY A 256 -14.37 -6.23 -12.43
C GLY A 256 -14.31 -6.04 -10.91
N MET A 257 -13.11 -5.89 -10.33
CA MET A 257 -12.93 -5.65 -8.89
C MET A 257 -12.81 -4.16 -8.53
N VAL A 258 -12.58 -3.31 -9.53
CA VAL A 258 -12.49 -1.84 -9.41
C VAL A 258 -13.45 -1.26 -10.43
N ASP A 259 -14.26 -0.28 -10.05
CA ASP A 259 -15.23 0.35 -10.95
C ASP A 259 -14.57 1.36 -11.89
N ARG A 260 -13.57 2.09 -11.38
CA ARG A 260 -12.85 3.09 -12.17
C ARG A 260 -11.45 3.36 -11.64
N ILE A 261 -10.51 3.50 -12.57
CA ILE A 261 -9.18 4.02 -12.28
C ILE A 261 -9.22 5.54 -12.48
N VAL A 262 -8.79 6.29 -11.47
CA VAL A 262 -8.89 7.75 -11.46
C VAL A 262 -7.52 8.34 -11.16
N HIS A 263 -7.01 9.15 -12.09
CA HIS A 263 -5.78 9.90 -11.86
C HIS A 263 -5.99 10.95 -10.75
N ARG A 264 -4.95 11.24 -9.97
CA ARG A 264 -5.10 12.01 -8.72
C ARG A 264 -5.59 13.45 -8.95
N ASN A 265 -5.24 14.03 -10.09
CA ASN A 265 -5.73 15.33 -10.56
C ASN A 265 -7.25 15.38 -10.80
N GLU A 266 -7.86 14.25 -11.12
CA GLU A 266 -9.30 14.12 -11.37
C GLU A 266 -10.06 13.58 -10.15
N LEU A 267 -9.34 13.13 -9.12
CA LEU A 267 -9.92 12.43 -7.97
C LEU A 267 -10.90 13.32 -7.19
N ARG A 268 -10.54 14.58 -6.90
CA ARG A 268 -11.44 15.53 -6.23
C ARG A 268 -12.72 15.77 -7.05
N ARG A 269 -12.57 16.01 -8.35
CA ARG A 269 -13.71 16.23 -9.27
C ARG A 269 -14.61 15.00 -9.37
N THR A 270 -14.01 13.82 -9.44
CA THR A 270 -14.74 12.55 -9.51
C THR A 270 -15.53 12.30 -8.22
N LEU A 271 -14.92 12.56 -7.06
CA LEU A 271 -15.61 12.48 -5.77
C LEU A 271 -16.76 13.49 -5.69
N ALA A 272 -16.55 14.74 -6.08
CA ALA A 272 -17.60 15.76 -6.10
C ALA A 272 -18.80 15.33 -6.96
N TRP A 273 -18.53 14.76 -8.15
CA TRP A 273 -19.55 14.23 -9.04
C TRP A 273 -20.31 13.05 -8.40
N LEU A 274 -19.62 12.09 -7.79
CA LEU A 274 -20.25 10.96 -7.09
C LEU A 274 -21.11 11.44 -5.92
N LEU A 275 -20.62 12.37 -5.10
CA LEU A 275 -21.36 12.95 -3.99
C LEU A 275 -22.62 13.68 -4.48
N HIS A 276 -22.53 14.39 -5.62
CA HIS A 276 -23.69 15.00 -6.24
C HIS A 276 -24.72 13.97 -6.74
N PHE A 277 -24.24 12.93 -7.42
CA PHE A 277 -25.08 11.84 -7.92
C PHE A 277 -25.86 11.16 -6.80
N PHE A 278 -25.18 10.78 -5.70
CA PHE A 278 -25.83 10.14 -4.57
C PHE A 278 -26.77 11.07 -3.79
N ALA A 279 -26.45 12.37 -3.70
CA ALA A 279 -27.35 13.35 -3.10
C ALA A 279 -28.65 13.50 -3.90
N ALA A 280 -28.57 13.52 -5.24
CA ALA A 280 -29.74 13.56 -6.10
C ALA A 280 -30.57 12.27 -5.98
N ALA A 281 -29.91 11.11 -5.94
CA ALA A 281 -30.57 9.81 -5.77
C ALA A 281 -31.34 9.73 -4.44
N ALA A 282 -30.85 10.35 -3.36
CA ALA A 282 -31.54 10.39 -2.07
C ALA A 282 -32.88 11.14 -2.11
N LEU A 283 -33.11 12.02 -3.09
CA LEU A 283 -34.36 12.77 -3.29
C LEU A 283 -35.43 11.97 -4.04
N LEU A 284 -35.07 10.84 -4.67
CA LEU A 284 -36.00 10.01 -5.42
C LEU A 284 -36.84 9.11 -4.48
N PRO A 285 -38.08 8.75 -4.86
CA PRO A 285 -38.90 7.80 -4.10
C PRO A 285 -38.16 6.47 -3.97
N GLN A 286 -37.67 6.17 -2.77
CA GLN A 286 -36.99 4.91 -2.52
C GLN A 286 -38.02 3.80 -2.45
N LYS A 287 -37.87 2.75 -3.29
CA LYS A 287 -38.58 1.50 -3.01
C LYS A 287 -38.13 1.01 -1.63
N PRO A 288 -39.04 0.54 -0.77
CA PRO A 288 -38.66 -0.03 0.51
C PRO A 288 -37.60 -1.10 0.27
N ARG A 289 -36.39 -0.88 0.80
CA ARG A 289 -35.35 -1.91 0.77
C ARG A 289 -35.87 -3.10 1.56
N ARG A 290 -35.94 -4.25 0.89
CA ARG A 290 -36.40 -5.51 1.49
C ARG A 290 -35.59 -5.76 2.75
N ARG A 291 -36.24 -5.90 3.90
CA ARG A 291 -35.54 -6.20 5.16
C ARG A 291 -34.86 -7.56 5.01
N ALA A 292 -33.66 -7.72 5.55
CA ALA A 292 -32.91 -9.00 5.55
C ALA A 292 -33.76 -10.20 6.06
N GLY A 293 -34.76 -9.95 6.91
CA GLY A 293 -35.72 -10.96 7.36
C GLY A 293 -36.63 -11.55 6.26
N GLU A 294 -36.96 -10.79 5.20
CA GLU A 294 -37.77 -11.30 4.08
C GLU A 294 -36.98 -12.24 3.17
N THR A 295 -35.66 -12.02 3.05
CA THR A 295 -34.74 -12.92 2.33
C THR A 295 -34.56 -14.23 3.10
N LEU A 296 -34.47 -14.17 4.43
CA LEU A 296 -34.39 -15.36 5.30
C LEU A 296 -35.71 -16.17 5.30
N ALA A 297 -36.86 -15.50 5.25
CA ALA A 297 -38.17 -16.14 5.14
C ALA A 297 -38.33 -16.90 3.81
N ARG A 298 -37.76 -16.40 2.70
CA ARG A 298 -37.70 -17.14 1.43
C ARG A 298 -36.72 -18.30 1.46
N PHE A 299 -35.56 -18.18 2.11
CA PHE A 299 -34.66 -19.32 2.30
C PHE A 299 -35.30 -20.43 3.14
N ARG A 300 -36.09 -20.08 4.17
CA ARG A 300 -36.91 -21.04 4.92
C ARG A 300 -38.06 -21.62 4.09
N ALA A 301 -38.71 -20.82 3.23
CA ALA A 301 -39.80 -21.28 2.38
C ALA A 301 -39.34 -22.16 1.20
N VAL A 302 -38.07 -22.06 0.78
CA VAL A 302 -37.44 -22.94 -0.21
C VAL A 302 -36.82 -24.19 0.45
N GLY A 303 -36.80 -24.24 1.78
CA GLY A 303 -36.39 -25.41 2.57
C GLY A 303 -37.46 -26.50 2.61
N GLY A 304 -37.79 -27.08 1.45
CA GLY A 304 -38.23 -28.47 1.43
C GLY A 304 -37.10 -29.38 1.96
N PRO A 305 -37.37 -30.61 2.41
CA PRO A 305 -36.31 -31.53 2.82
C PRO A 305 -35.28 -31.58 1.69
N VAL A 306 -34.03 -31.26 2.01
CA VAL A 306 -32.91 -31.49 1.10
C VAL A 306 -32.97 -32.98 0.79
N ALA A 307 -33.42 -33.32 -0.42
CA ALA A 307 -33.28 -34.67 -0.92
C ALA A 307 -31.79 -34.98 -0.76
N SER A 308 -31.47 -35.96 0.08
CA SER A 308 -30.11 -36.43 0.27
C SER A 308 -29.57 -36.76 -1.10
N THR A 309 -28.73 -35.89 -1.64
CA THR A 309 -27.96 -36.21 -2.83
C THR A 309 -27.18 -37.48 -2.46
N PRO A 310 -27.34 -38.58 -3.23
CA PRO A 310 -26.53 -39.76 -2.96
C PRO A 310 -25.06 -39.32 -3.00
N PRO A 311 -24.21 -39.87 -2.11
CA PRO A 311 -22.80 -39.51 -2.09
C PRO A 311 -22.23 -39.68 -3.51
N PRO A 312 -21.32 -38.78 -3.94
CA PRO A 312 -20.66 -38.96 -5.22
C PRO A 312 -20.03 -40.37 -5.26
N PRO A 313 -20.05 -41.05 -6.42
CA PRO A 313 -19.40 -42.35 -6.54
C PRO A 313 -17.95 -42.23 -6.05
N PRO A 314 -17.41 -43.26 -5.39
CA PRO A 314 -16.03 -43.24 -4.95
C PRO A 314 -15.13 -42.89 -6.14
N ALA A 315 -14.18 -41.97 -5.91
CA ALA A 315 -13.18 -41.65 -6.90
C ALA A 315 -12.54 -42.96 -7.38
N PRO A 316 -12.25 -43.12 -8.69
CA PRO A 316 -11.61 -44.32 -9.18
C PRO A 316 -10.33 -44.56 -8.38
N GLU A 317 -10.14 -45.79 -7.89
CA GLU A 317 -8.91 -46.21 -7.22
C GLU A 317 -7.74 -45.90 -8.15
N VAL A 318 -7.02 -44.82 -7.82
CA VAL A 318 -5.70 -44.59 -8.40
C VAL A 318 -4.80 -45.62 -7.73
N GLN A 319 -4.59 -46.76 -8.42
CA GLN A 319 -3.52 -47.68 -8.09
C GLN A 319 -2.20 -46.91 -8.22
N LEU A 320 -1.69 -46.42 -7.09
CA LEU A 320 -0.32 -45.99 -7.00
C LEU A 320 0.54 -47.22 -7.28
N LYS A 321 1.14 -47.27 -8.47
CA LYS A 321 2.16 -48.27 -8.77
C LYS A 321 3.25 -48.18 -7.70
N PRO A 322 3.68 -49.30 -7.09
CA PRO A 322 4.84 -49.31 -6.22
C PRO A 322 6.01 -48.69 -6.95
N PHE A 323 6.74 -47.82 -6.24
CA PHE A 323 8.00 -47.26 -6.72
C PHE A 323 9.00 -48.42 -6.84
N GLU A 324 9.18 -48.95 -8.05
CA GLU A 324 10.22 -49.93 -8.33
C GLU A 324 11.57 -49.23 -8.19
N SER A 325 12.36 -49.68 -7.21
CA SER A 325 13.74 -49.25 -7.05
C SER A 325 14.56 -49.81 -8.21
N GLU A 326 14.75 -49.01 -9.27
CA GLU A 326 15.80 -49.31 -10.24
C GLU A 326 17.16 -49.14 -9.55
N SER A 327 17.83 -50.27 -9.38
CA SER A 327 19.21 -50.40 -8.97
C SER A 327 20.11 -49.59 -9.91
N THR A 328 20.82 -48.61 -9.36
CA THR A 328 21.93 -47.97 -10.05
C THR A 328 23.03 -48.99 -10.34
N PRO A 329 23.61 -49.03 -11.55
CA PRO A 329 24.74 -49.90 -11.82
C PRO A 329 25.98 -49.37 -11.11
N SER A 330 26.62 -50.25 -10.35
CA SER A 330 27.95 -50.07 -9.76
C SER A 330 28.99 -49.84 -10.85
N VAL A 331 29.70 -48.72 -10.78
CA VAL A 331 30.95 -48.52 -11.52
C VAL A 331 32.03 -48.20 -10.50
N ASN A 332 32.73 -49.26 -10.09
CA ASN A 332 34.07 -49.19 -9.52
C ASN A 332 35.05 -48.86 -10.66
N GLY A 333 35.83 -47.79 -10.52
CA GLY A 333 37.03 -47.58 -11.33
C GLY A 333 37.45 -46.12 -11.51
N ALA A 334 38.20 -45.58 -10.55
CA ALA A 334 39.25 -44.57 -10.82
C ALA A 334 40.21 -44.46 -9.63
N PRO A 335 41.51 -44.18 -9.87
CA PRO A 335 42.59 -44.36 -8.90
C PRO A 335 42.74 -43.21 -7.91
N GLY A 336 43.46 -43.48 -6.82
CA GLY A 336 43.60 -42.63 -5.65
C GLY A 336 44.25 -41.27 -5.89
N VAL A 337 43.86 -40.30 -5.08
CA VAL A 337 44.55 -39.03 -4.88
C VAL A 337 44.44 -38.65 -3.39
N GLU A 338 45.59 -38.39 -2.80
CA GLU A 338 45.82 -38.01 -1.40
C GLU A 338 45.14 -36.69 -1.02
N SER A 339 44.77 -36.57 0.25
CA SER A 339 44.26 -35.35 0.88
C SER A 339 45.34 -34.27 1.00
N PRO A 340 45.04 -32.98 0.71
CA PRO A 340 45.81 -31.88 1.27
C PRO A 340 45.03 -31.17 2.39
N GLU A 341 45.76 -30.92 3.47
CA GLU A 341 45.41 -30.13 4.63
C GLU A 341 44.99 -28.69 4.25
N GLY A 342 43.98 -28.14 4.93
CA GLY A 342 43.53 -26.76 4.73
C GLY A 342 44.48 -25.74 5.37
N PRO A 343 44.71 -24.57 4.75
CA PRO A 343 45.63 -23.59 5.33
C PRO A 343 44.96 -22.73 6.42
N ALA A 344 45.78 -22.43 7.43
CA ALA A 344 45.46 -21.70 8.65
C ALA A 344 45.14 -20.21 8.44
N ARG A 345 44.40 -19.64 9.41
CA ARG A 345 44.13 -18.20 9.57
C ARG A 345 45.41 -17.37 9.73
N PRO A 346 45.50 -16.16 9.14
CA PRO A 346 46.52 -15.18 9.51
C PRO A 346 46.08 -14.33 10.73
N PRO A 347 47.02 -13.80 11.53
CA PRO A 347 46.73 -13.02 12.73
C PRO A 347 46.52 -11.52 12.42
N ALA A 348 45.99 -10.81 13.41
CA ALA A 348 45.60 -9.40 13.37
C ALA A 348 46.77 -8.44 13.57
N GLU A 349 46.74 -7.30 12.86
CA GLU A 349 47.55 -6.10 13.18
C GLU A 349 46.67 -4.83 13.12
N THR A 350 46.93 -3.91 14.06
CA THR A 350 46.27 -2.60 14.24
C THR A 350 47.21 -1.46 13.81
N PRO A 351 46.83 -0.17 13.86
CA PRO A 351 46.67 0.70 12.69
C PRO A 351 47.82 1.71 12.48
N GLY A 352 48.07 2.13 11.23
CA GLY A 352 49.07 3.15 10.91
C GLY A 352 48.75 3.94 9.65
N GLU A 353 48.41 5.22 9.88
CA GLU A 353 48.68 6.45 9.12
C GLU A 353 48.44 6.61 7.60
N THR A 354 47.81 7.75 7.31
CA THR A 354 47.39 8.31 6.02
C THR A 354 48.46 9.20 5.37
N SER A 355 48.71 9.00 4.08
CA SER A 355 49.01 10.02 3.05
C SER A 355 49.19 9.26 1.71
N GLY A 356 48.88 9.71 0.50
CA GLY A 356 48.31 10.91 -0.08
C GLY A 356 48.25 10.69 -1.62
N THR A 357 47.51 11.55 -2.31
CA THR A 357 47.61 11.90 -3.75
C THR A 357 47.13 10.93 -4.85
N THR A 358 46.14 11.44 -5.61
CA THR A 358 45.62 11.12 -6.97
C THR A 358 46.61 11.55 -8.09
N PRO A 359 46.33 11.54 -9.42
CA PRO A 359 45.10 11.16 -10.19
C PRO A 359 45.31 10.36 -11.51
N GLY A 360 44.19 9.93 -12.13
CA GLY A 360 44.03 9.92 -13.61
C GLY A 360 43.62 8.59 -14.24
N GLY A 361 42.54 8.59 -15.03
CA GLY A 361 42.20 7.46 -15.91
C GLY A 361 40.74 7.39 -16.34
N SER A 362 40.40 8.06 -17.44
CA SER A 362 39.15 7.94 -18.20
C SER A 362 38.96 6.53 -18.79
N ALA A 363 37.75 5.99 -18.76
CA ALA A 363 37.38 4.84 -19.58
C ALA A 363 36.03 5.08 -20.27
N ALA A 364 36.03 4.82 -21.57
CA ALA A 364 35.03 5.14 -22.55
C ALA A 364 33.83 4.17 -22.57
N PHE A 365 32.70 4.68 -23.03
CA PHE A 365 31.54 3.91 -23.48
C PHE A 365 31.82 3.21 -24.81
N PRO A 366 31.31 1.99 -25.07
CA PRO A 366 31.06 1.52 -26.41
C PRO A 366 29.60 1.78 -26.82
N ALA A 367 29.45 2.37 -28.00
CA ALA A 367 28.23 2.52 -28.76
C ALA A 367 27.92 1.27 -29.60
N ASP A 368 26.67 1.22 -30.06
CA ASP A 368 26.15 0.52 -31.24
C ASP A 368 26.00 -1.01 -31.21
N ARG A 369 24.74 -1.45 -31.01
CA ARG A 369 24.15 -2.56 -31.77
C ARG A 369 22.70 -2.23 -32.15
N GLU A 370 22.52 -2.01 -33.45
CA GLU A 370 21.24 -1.98 -34.15
C GLU A 370 20.50 -3.32 -34.02
N ILE A 371 19.18 -3.27 -33.85
CA ILE A 371 18.27 -4.43 -33.94
C ILE A 371 17.24 -4.11 -35.03
N PRO A 372 17.03 -5.01 -36.01
CA PRO A 372 16.22 -4.72 -37.18
C PRO A 372 14.72 -4.86 -36.90
N ILE A 373 13.95 -3.95 -37.51
CA ILE A 373 12.50 -3.99 -37.64
C ILE A 373 12.17 -5.04 -38.72
N ARG A 374 11.28 -5.99 -38.43
CA ARG A 374 10.63 -6.85 -39.43
C ARG A 374 9.22 -6.32 -39.68
N GLU A 375 8.90 -6.23 -40.97
CA GLU A 375 7.60 -5.90 -41.57
C GLU A 375 6.49 -6.89 -41.20
#